data_AF-A0A146L060-F1
#
_entry.id   AF-A0A146L060-F1
#
_cell.length_a   1.000
_cell.length_b   1.000
_cell.length_c   1.000
_cell.angle_alpha   90.00
_cell.angle_beta   90.00
_cell.angle_gamma   90.00
#
_symmetry.space_group_name_H-M   'P 1'
#
loop_
_entity.id
_entity.type
_entity.pdbx_description
1 polymer ?
#
loop_
_entity_poly.entity_id
_entity_poly.type
_entity_poly.pdbx_seq_one_letter_code
_entity_poly.pdbx_strand_id
1 'polypeptide(L)'
;PFEKKTLGENHPAVAATLNNLAVLYGKRGKYRDAEPLCKRALEIREKVLGKDHPDVAKQLNNLALLCQNQGKYEEVERYYQRALEIYECKLGPDDPNVAKTKNNLASCYLKQCKYKEAEILYKQVLTRAHEREFGTIDGDNKPIWQVAEEREENKHRNKDNVPYGEYGGWHKAAKVDSPTVTTTLKNLGALYRRQGKYEAAETLEDCALRSRKEAKVAQLLGSGGERRSGRNARVGSRESLESMQYDQDECAALSYVQRTPSGTLETKQGGLKTKIFSVLGINQ
;
A
#
# COMPACT_ATOMS: atom_id res chain seq x y z
N PRO A 1 -18.53 44.15 0.09
CA PRO A 1 -19.25 42.86 0.18
C PRO A 1 -18.60 41.81 -0.73
N PHE A 2 -17.67 41.02 -0.18
CA PHE A 2 -17.18 39.82 -0.87
C PHE A 2 -18.26 38.74 -0.71
N GLU A 3 -19.03 38.49 -1.76
CA GLU A 3 -19.88 37.30 -1.83
C GLU A 3 -18.97 36.08 -1.68
N LYS A 4 -19.12 35.35 -0.56
CA LYS A 4 -18.59 33.99 -0.47
C LYS A 4 -19.37 33.17 -1.48
N LYS A 5 -18.81 33.00 -2.68
CA LYS A 5 -19.25 31.99 -3.64
C LYS A 5 -19.05 30.63 -2.96
N THR A 6 -20.12 30.11 -2.36
CA THR A 6 -20.13 28.78 -1.77
C THR A 6 -20.01 27.79 -2.92
N LEU A 7 -18.94 27.00 -2.89
CA LEU A 7 -18.76 25.90 -3.84
C LEU A 7 -19.92 24.93 -3.58
N GLY A 8 -20.70 24.60 -4.62
CA GLY A 8 -21.86 23.70 -4.48
C GLY A 8 -21.49 22.34 -3.90
N GLU A 9 -22.46 21.61 -3.36
CA GLU A 9 -22.24 20.36 -2.60
C GLU A 9 -21.48 19.27 -3.39
N ASN A 10 -21.58 19.28 -4.72
CA ASN A 10 -20.88 18.34 -5.61
C ASN A 10 -19.55 18.89 -6.15
N HIS A 11 -19.04 19.99 -5.60
CA HIS A 11 -17.82 20.61 -6.11
C HIS A 11 -16.58 19.77 -5.75
N PRO A 12 -15.58 19.61 -6.65
CA PRO A 12 -14.38 18.79 -6.38
C PRO A 12 -13.61 19.20 -5.12
N ALA A 13 -13.61 20.49 -4.78
CA ALA A 13 -13.00 20.99 -3.55
C ALA A 13 -13.69 20.44 -2.28
N VAL A 14 -14.99 20.17 -2.33
CA VAL A 14 -15.75 19.54 -1.22
C VAL A 14 -15.26 18.11 -1.03
N ALA A 15 -15.16 17.32 -2.11
CA ALA A 15 -14.62 15.96 -2.05
C ALA A 15 -13.19 15.93 -1.49
N ALA A 16 -12.34 16.88 -1.91
CA ALA A 16 -10.98 16.97 -1.42
C ALA A 16 -10.90 17.34 0.08
N THR A 17 -11.83 18.17 0.55
CA THR A 17 -11.94 18.55 1.97
C THR A 17 -12.46 17.40 2.82
N LEU A 18 -13.49 16.69 2.35
CA LEU A 18 -14.02 15.49 2.97
C LEU A 18 -12.95 14.40 3.11
N ASN A 19 -12.17 14.15 2.06
CA ASN A 19 -11.08 13.19 2.11
C ASN A 19 -10.02 13.59 3.15
N ASN A 20 -9.62 14.87 3.20
CA ASN A 20 -8.67 15.34 4.22
C ASN A 20 -9.22 15.15 5.65
N LEU A 21 -10.52 15.39 5.86
CA LEU A 21 -11.14 15.21 7.18
C LEU A 21 -11.20 13.72 7.57
N ALA A 22 -11.51 12.85 6.61
CA ALA A 22 -11.46 11.40 6.81
C ALA A 22 -10.05 10.92 7.16
N VAL A 23 -9.01 11.43 6.50
CA VAL A 23 -7.60 11.15 6.83
C VAL A 23 -7.28 11.56 8.26
N LEU A 24 -7.73 12.75 8.69
CA LEU A 24 -7.53 13.23 10.07
C LEU A 24 -8.24 12.37 11.10
N TYR A 25 -9.45 11.90 10.81
CA TYR A 25 -10.17 10.98 11.69
C TYR A 25 -9.52 9.60 11.73
N GLY A 26 -9.04 9.08 10.59
CA GLY A 26 -8.24 7.86 10.52
C GLY A 26 -6.97 7.94 11.36
N LYS A 27 -6.20 9.04 11.27
CA LYS A 27 -5.01 9.30 12.11
C LYS A 27 -5.32 9.31 13.62
N ARG A 28 -6.58 9.54 14.02
CA ARG A 28 -7.04 9.52 15.42
C ARG A 28 -7.74 8.21 15.81
N GLY A 29 -7.71 7.17 14.96
CA GLY A 29 -8.39 5.91 15.19
C GLY A 29 -9.92 5.97 15.07
N LYS A 30 -10.48 7.10 14.62
CA LYS A 30 -11.94 7.31 14.48
C LYS A 30 -12.44 6.80 13.12
N TYR A 31 -12.20 5.53 12.81
CA TYR A 31 -12.48 4.96 11.49
C TYR A 31 -13.97 4.98 11.12
N ARG A 32 -14.86 4.72 12.09
CA ARG A 32 -16.33 4.78 11.91
C ARG A 32 -16.82 6.17 11.50
N ASP A 33 -16.18 7.22 12.00
CA ASP A 33 -16.51 8.61 11.66
C ASP A 33 -15.92 9.02 10.31
N ALA A 34 -14.79 8.42 9.92
CA ALA A 34 -14.08 8.71 8.68
C ALA A 34 -14.76 8.09 7.44
N GLU A 35 -15.32 6.88 7.59
CA GLU A 35 -15.95 6.14 6.50
C GLU A 35 -17.05 6.91 5.75
N PRO A 36 -18.06 7.51 6.42
CA PRO A 36 -19.12 8.24 5.71
C PRO A 36 -18.58 9.47 4.97
N LEU A 37 -17.53 10.13 5.50
CA LEU A 37 -16.85 11.24 4.81
C LEU A 37 -16.15 10.76 3.54
N CYS A 38 -15.47 9.61 3.60
CA CYS A 38 -14.82 9.00 2.45
C CYS A 38 -15.83 8.50 1.40
N LYS A 39 -16.96 7.91 1.82
CA LYS A 39 -18.05 7.49 0.92
C LYS A 39 -18.66 8.70 0.20
N ARG A 40 -18.92 9.79 0.92
CA ARG A 40 -19.41 11.04 0.32
C ARG A 40 -18.42 11.64 -0.68
N ALA A 41 -17.12 11.63 -0.35
CA ALA A 41 -16.08 12.08 -1.28
C ALA A 41 -16.02 11.20 -2.55
N LEU A 42 -16.22 9.89 -2.41
CA LEU A 42 -16.27 8.95 -3.54
C LEU A 42 -17.44 9.26 -4.46
N GLU A 43 -18.65 9.42 -3.92
CA GLU A 43 -19.85 9.78 -4.72
C GLU A 43 -19.66 11.06 -5.52
N ILE A 44 -19.09 12.09 -4.90
CA ILE A 44 -18.81 13.36 -5.59
C ILE A 44 -17.80 13.15 -6.71
N ARG A 45 -16.71 12.42 -6.45
CA ARG A 45 -15.68 12.13 -7.46
C ARG A 45 -16.22 11.33 -8.64
N GLU A 46 -17.04 10.32 -8.39
CA GLU A 46 -17.69 9.52 -9.44
C GLU A 46 -18.62 10.36 -10.30
N LYS A 47 -19.40 11.28 -9.69
CA LYS A 47 -20.31 12.16 -10.42
C LYS A 47 -19.58 13.18 -11.29
N VAL A 48 -18.47 13.74 -10.81
CA VAL A 48 -17.73 14.80 -11.51
C VAL A 48 -16.79 14.21 -12.57
N LEU A 49 -16.04 13.16 -12.22
CA LEU A 49 -14.93 12.65 -13.03
C LEU A 49 -15.28 11.38 -13.81
N GLY A 50 -16.39 10.73 -13.48
CA GLY A 50 -16.74 9.41 -13.99
C GLY A 50 -16.21 8.27 -13.11
N LYS A 51 -16.83 7.09 -13.22
CA LYS A 51 -16.57 5.94 -12.33
C LYS A 51 -15.19 5.30 -12.50
N ASP A 52 -14.56 5.50 -13.66
CA ASP A 52 -13.29 4.84 -14.03
C ASP A 52 -12.12 5.82 -14.02
N HIS A 53 -12.25 6.97 -13.35
CA HIS A 53 -11.17 7.94 -13.27
C HIS A 53 -10.12 7.52 -12.23
N PRO A 54 -8.80 7.71 -12.46
CA PRO A 54 -7.75 7.36 -11.49
C PRO A 54 -7.95 7.95 -10.08
N ASP A 55 -8.46 9.18 -9.98
CA ASP A 55 -8.84 9.77 -8.69
C ASP A 55 -9.96 9.03 -7.94
N VAL A 56 -10.86 8.33 -8.65
CA VAL A 56 -11.86 7.44 -8.04
C VAL A 56 -11.17 6.21 -7.47
N ALA A 57 -10.22 5.61 -8.19
CA ALA A 57 -9.40 4.50 -7.68
C ALA A 57 -8.62 4.90 -6.42
N LYS A 58 -8.06 6.10 -6.39
CA LYS A 58 -7.38 6.65 -5.20
C LYS A 58 -8.34 6.79 -4.01
N GLN A 59 -9.56 7.26 -4.26
CA GLN A 59 -10.58 7.38 -3.22
C GLN A 59 -11.04 6.01 -2.70
N LEU A 60 -11.19 5.03 -3.59
CA LEU A 60 -11.50 3.63 -3.26
C LEU A 60 -10.41 3.01 -2.39
N ASN A 61 -9.13 3.23 -2.70
CA ASN A 61 -8.00 2.78 -1.86
C ASN A 61 -8.08 3.33 -0.44
N ASN A 62 -8.34 4.63 -0.29
CA ASN A 62 -8.47 5.25 1.03
C ASN A 62 -9.67 4.68 1.81
N LEU A 63 -10.79 4.45 1.14
CA LEU A 63 -11.99 3.86 1.75
C LEU A 63 -11.75 2.41 2.17
N ALA A 64 -11.08 1.61 1.33
CA ALA A 64 -10.69 0.25 1.63
C ALA A 64 -9.82 0.18 2.90
N LEU A 65 -8.82 1.06 3.03
CA LEU A 65 -7.97 1.11 4.22
C LEU A 65 -8.77 1.44 5.50
N LEU A 66 -9.73 2.37 5.42
CA LEU A 66 -10.63 2.67 6.55
C LEU A 66 -11.53 1.48 6.92
N CYS A 67 -12.03 0.74 5.95
CA CYS A 67 -12.83 -0.46 6.18
C CYS A 67 -11.97 -1.61 6.75
N GLN A 68 -10.70 -1.72 6.35
CA GLN A 68 -9.77 -2.73 6.84
C GLN A 68 -9.51 -2.55 8.34
N ASN A 69 -9.30 -1.31 8.79
CA ASN A 69 -9.12 -0.99 10.21
C ASN A 69 -10.40 -1.22 11.05
N GLN A 70 -11.54 -1.44 10.41
CA GLN A 70 -12.80 -1.82 11.05
C GLN A 70 -13.09 -3.33 10.96
N GLY A 71 -12.23 -4.12 10.31
CA GLY A 71 -12.43 -5.56 10.10
C GLY A 71 -13.46 -5.91 9.03
N LYS A 72 -13.87 -4.95 8.18
CA LYS A 72 -14.88 -5.16 7.13
C LYS A 72 -14.28 -5.73 5.84
N TYR A 73 -13.63 -6.90 5.95
CA TYR A 73 -12.74 -7.42 4.90
C TYR A 73 -13.40 -7.67 3.54
N GLU A 74 -14.69 -8.01 3.49
CA GLU A 74 -15.43 -8.19 2.23
C GLU A 74 -15.58 -6.86 1.46
N GLU A 75 -15.84 -5.75 2.15
CA GLU A 75 -15.90 -4.42 1.54
C GLU A 75 -14.52 -3.99 1.05
N VAL A 76 -13.47 -4.28 1.84
CA VAL A 76 -12.08 -3.96 1.50
C VAL A 76 -11.66 -4.63 0.19
N GLU A 77 -11.96 -5.92 0.05
CA GLU A 77 -11.66 -6.69 -1.16
C GLU A 77 -12.33 -6.07 -2.38
N ARG A 78 -13.63 -5.76 -2.30
CA ARG A 78 -14.38 -5.12 -3.39
C ARG A 78 -13.79 -3.76 -3.78
N TYR A 79 -13.43 -2.93 -2.80
CA TYR A 79 -12.89 -1.61 -3.06
C TYR A 79 -11.48 -1.67 -3.68
N TYR A 80 -10.60 -2.54 -3.19
CA TYR A 80 -9.27 -2.71 -3.78
C TYR A 80 -9.32 -3.34 -5.17
N GLN A 81 -10.18 -4.34 -5.41
CA GLN A 81 -10.36 -4.93 -6.75
C GLN A 81 -10.83 -3.88 -7.76
N ARG A 82 -11.83 -3.07 -7.39
CA ARG A 82 -12.31 -1.99 -8.25
C ARG A 82 -11.23 -0.92 -8.49
N ALA A 83 -10.47 -0.54 -7.47
CA ALA A 83 -9.37 0.41 -7.63
C ALA A 83 -8.29 -0.15 -8.56
N LEU A 84 -7.97 -1.43 -8.42
CA LEU A 84 -6.97 -2.11 -9.24
C LEU A 84 -7.37 -2.15 -10.70
N GLU A 85 -8.62 -2.53 -11.00
CA GLU A 85 -9.18 -2.54 -12.36
C GLU A 85 -9.05 -1.15 -13.03
N ILE A 86 -9.38 -0.08 -12.31
CA ILE A 86 -9.27 1.28 -12.83
C ILE A 86 -7.80 1.64 -13.10
N TYR A 87 -6.88 1.35 -12.18
CA TYR A 87 -5.47 1.67 -12.37
C TYR A 87 -4.85 0.88 -13.53
N GLU A 88 -5.10 -0.42 -13.61
CA GLU A 88 -4.59 -1.26 -14.70
C GLU A 88 -5.13 -0.81 -16.06
N CYS A 89 -6.42 -0.48 -16.15
CA CYS A 89 -7.04 -0.02 -17.39
C CYS A 89 -6.63 1.40 -17.82
N LYS A 90 -6.39 2.32 -16.87
CA LYS A 90 -6.15 3.75 -17.19
C LYS A 90 -4.69 4.16 -17.19
N LEU A 91 -3.87 3.57 -16.32
CA LEU A 91 -2.46 3.94 -16.15
C LEU A 91 -1.51 2.85 -16.67
N GLY A 92 -2.02 1.63 -16.86
CA GLY A 92 -1.25 0.48 -17.30
C GLY A 92 -0.65 -0.31 -16.13
N PRO A 93 -0.14 -1.53 -16.42
CA PRO A 93 0.30 -2.48 -15.40
C PRO A 93 1.60 -2.08 -14.67
N ASP A 94 2.39 -1.16 -15.24
CA ASP A 94 3.63 -0.65 -14.65
C ASP A 94 3.43 0.47 -13.63
N ASP A 95 2.22 1.02 -13.55
CA ASP A 95 1.97 2.16 -12.68
C ASP A 95 2.22 1.80 -11.21
N PRO A 96 2.93 2.64 -10.44
CA PRO A 96 3.22 2.36 -9.03
C PRO A 96 1.95 2.13 -8.19
N ASN A 97 0.81 2.71 -8.54
CA ASN A 97 -0.44 2.51 -7.81
C ASN A 97 -1.01 1.10 -8.02
N VAL A 98 -0.76 0.45 -9.16
CA VAL A 98 -1.13 -0.96 -9.37
C VAL A 98 -0.39 -1.84 -8.36
N ALA A 99 0.94 -1.70 -8.29
CA ALA A 99 1.76 -2.46 -7.34
C ALA A 99 1.39 -2.19 -5.88
N LYS A 100 1.13 -0.92 -5.51
CA LYS A 100 0.68 -0.56 -4.16
C LYS A 100 -0.67 -1.17 -3.83
N THR A 101 -1.62 -1.11 -4.75
CA THR A 101 -2.98 -1.64 -4.55
C THR A 101 -2.95 -3.17 -4.41
N LYS A 102 -2.14 -3.86 -5.21
CA LYS A 102 -1.89 -5.31 -5.05
C LYS A 102 -1.30 -5.65 -3.69
N ASN A 103 -0.31 -4.89 -3.20
CA ASN A 103 0.26 -5.09 -1.85
C ASN A 103 -0.77 -4.89 -0.73
N ASN A 104 -1.63 -3.87 -0.86
CA ASN A 104 -2.68 -3.62 0.14
C ASN A 104 -3.75 -4.72 0.12
N LEU A 105 -4.17 -5.17 -1.06
CA LEU A 105 -5.09 -6.30 -1.22
C LEU A 105 -4.50 -7.60 -0.68
N ALA A 106 -3.22 -7.88 -0.95
CA ALA A 106 -2.52 -9.03 -0.39
C ALA A 106 -2.48 -8.95 1.15
N SER A 107 -2.28 -7.76 1.72
CA SER A 107 -2.32 -7.56 3.17
C SER A 107 -3.72 -7.83 3.75
N CYS A 108 -4.79 -7.45 3.03
CA CYS A 108 -6.16 -7.83 3.38
C CYS A 108 -6.35 -9.35 3.37
N TYR A 109 -5.82 -10.04 2.36
CA TYR A 109 -5.86 -11.50 2.27
C TYR A 109 -5.09 -12.19 3.41
N LEU A 110 -3.93 -11.66 3.81
CA LEU A 110 -3.19 -12.18 4.97
C LEU A 110 -4.02 -12.10 6.27
N LYS A 111 -4.78 -11.02 6.47
CA LYS A 111 -5.67 -10.87 7.64
C LYS A 111 -6.88 -11.81 7.61
N GLN A 112 -7.29 -12.26 6.42
CA GLN A 112 -8.35 -13.25 6.21
C GLN A 112 -7.83 -14.70 6.19
N CYS A 113 -6.54 -14.93 6.46
CA CYS A 113 -5.89 -16.25 6.30
C CYS A 113 -5.90 -16.81 4.86
N LYS A 114 -6.15 -15.96 3.86
CA LYS A 114 -6.09 -16.27 2.41
C LYS A 114 -4.65 -16.18 1.91
N TYR A 115 -3.79 -17.07 2.43
CA TYR A 115 -2.33 -16.97 2.21
C TYR A 115 -1.92 -17.21 0.75
N LYS A 116 -2.61 -18.09 0.04
CA LYS A 116 -2.29 -18.41 -1.36
C LYS A 116 -2.58 -17.23 -2.28
N GLU A 117 -3.70 -16.55 -2.04
CA GLU A 117 -4.14 -15.38 -2.78
C GLU A 117 -3.19 -14.20 -2.55
N ALA A 118 -2.73 -13.99 -1.31
CA ALA A 118 -1.71 -13.01 -1.00
C ALA A 118 -0.37 -13.32 -1.70
N GLU A 119 0.06 -14.58 -1.70
CA GLU A 119 1.28 -15.03 -2.37
C GLU A 119 1.24 -14.75 -3.88
N ILE A 120 0.12 -15.06 -4.54
CA ILE A 120 -0.09 -14.79 -5.97
C ILE A 120 0.08 -13.30 -6.27
N LEU A 121 -0.52 -12.42 -5.48
CA LEU A 121 -0.42 -10.97 -5.70
C LEU A 121 1.02 -10.46 -5.52
N TYR A 122 1.74 -10.94 -4.52
CA TYR A 122 3.15 -10.57 -4.35
C TYR A 122 4.01 -11.07 -5.51
N LYS A 123 3.81 -12.30 -5.97
CA LYS A 123 4.49 -12.85 -7.15
C LYS A 123 4.21 -12.02 -8.40
N GLN A 124 2.96 -11.61 -8.63
CA GLN A 124 2.60 -10.73 -9.75
C GLN A 124 3.34 -9.39 -9.72
N VAL A 125 3.45 -8.75 -8.56
CA VAL A 125 4.18 -7.48 -8.42
C VAL A 125 5.66 -7.67 -8.73
N LEU A 126 6.28 -8.74 -8.21
CA LEU A 126 7.70 -9.04 -8.47
C LEU A 126 7.95 -9.44 -9.93
N THR A 127 7.07 -10.23 -10.52
CA THR A 127 7.13 -10.62 -11.94
C THR A 127 7.03 -9.40 -12.84
N ARG A 128 6.05 -8.51 -12.60
CA ARG A 128 5.91 -7.31 -13.44
C ARG A 128 7.12 -6.39 -13.33
N ALA A 129 7.63 -6.20 -12.10
CA ALA A 129 8.83 -5.43 -11.85
C ALA A 129 10.07 -6.03 -12.54
N HIS A 130 10.19 -7.36 -12.55
CA HIS A 130 11.23 -8.08 -13.28
C HIS A 130 11.11 -7.86 -14.79
N GLU A 131 9.93 -8.07 -15.36
CA GLU A 131 9.71 -7.94 -16.81
C GLU A 131 9.95 -6.52 -17.32
N ARG A 132 9.64 -5.51 -16.50
CA ARG A 132 9.89 -4.11 -16.85
C ARG A 132 11.38 -3.80 -17.02
N GLU A 133 12.23 -4.41 -16.21
CA GLU A 133 13.68 -4.11 -16.17
C GLU A 133 14.50 -5.09 -17.02
N PHE A 134 14.07 -6.35 -17.13
CA PHE A 134 14.85 -7.44 -17.75
C PHE A 134 14.17 -8.08 -18.96
N GLY A 135 12.97 -7.64 -19.33
CA GLY A 135 12.23 -8.20 -20.46
C GLY A 135 11.54 -9.53 -20.12
N THR A 136 11.19 -10.29 -21.16
CA THR A 136 10.36 -11.49 -21.04
C THR A 136 11.03 -12.59 -20.20
N ILE A 137 10.23 -13.28 -19.40
CA ILE A 137 10.69 -14.41 -18.59
C ILE A 137 10.96 -15.62 -19.48
N ASP A 138 12.14 -16.21 -19.36
CA ASP A 138 12.56 -17.45 -20.02
C ASP A 138 13.35 -18.35 -19.05
N GLY A 139 13.99 -19.39 -19.58
CA GLY A 139 14.74 -20.36 -18.78
C GLY A 139 15.93 -19.77 -18.00
N ASP A 140 16.52 -18.67 -18.48
CA ASP A 140 17.68 -18.02 -17.87
C ASP A 140 17.31 -16.69 -17.18
N ASN A 141 16.17 -16.09 -17.54
CA ASN A 141 15.67 -14.81 -17.05
C ASN A 141 14.47 -14.98 -16.09
N LYS A 142 14.71 -15.65 -14.97
CA LYS A 142 13.66 -15.93 -13.97
C LYS A 142 13.47 -14.78 -12.98
N PRO A 143 12.23 -14.44 -12.59
CA PRO A 143 11.95 -13.53 -11.49
C PRO A 143 12.49 -14.07 -10.17
N ILE A 144 12.81 -13.14 -9.27
CA ILE A 144 13.44 -13.42 -7.98
C ILE A 144 12.74 -14.49 -7.13
N TRP A 145 11.41 -14.56 -7.17
CA TRP A 145 10.65 -15.53 -6.39
C TRP A 145 10.78 -16.96 -6.93
N GLN A 146 10.93 -17.15 -8.25
CA GLN A 146 11.18 -18.47 -8.84
C GLN A 146 12.56 -18.98 -8.45
N VAL A 147 13.56 -18.10 -8.53
CA VAL A 147 14.93 -18.41 -8.08
C VAL A 147 14.95 -18.81 -6.60
N ALA A 148 14.19 -18.10 -5.76
CA ALA A 148 14.08 -18.41 -4.34
C ALA A 148 13.43 -19.79 -4.09
N GLU A 149 12.37 -20.14 -4.82
CA GLU A 149 11.72 -21.46 -4.71
C GLU A 149 12.62 -22.59 -5.21
N GLU A 150 13.35 -22.40 -6.32
CA GLU A 150 14.32 -23.37 -6.82
C GLU A 150 15.47 -23.61 -5.82
N ARG A 151 15.90 -22.58 -5.08
CA ARG A 151 16.91 -22.70 -4.01
C ARG A 151 16.39 -23.57 -2.87
N GLU A 152 15.13 -23.37 -2.47
CA GLU A 152 14.48 -24.16 -1.42
C GLU A 152 14.36 -25.65 -1.80
N GLU A 153 14.01 -25.94 -3.06
CA GLU A 153 13.90 -27.31 -3.57
C GLU A 153 15.26 -28.03 -3.65
N ASN A 154 16.33 -27.30 -3.96
CA ASN A 154 17.68 -27.85 -4.16
C ASN A 154 18.56 -27.86 -2.90
N LYS A 155 18.09 -27.35 -1.76
CA LYS A 155 18.87 -27.20 -0.51
C LYS A 155 19.49 -28.50 0.04
N HIS A 156 18.95 -29.67 -0.34
CA HIS A 156 19.47 -30.98 0.08
C HIS A 156 20.38 -31.64 -0.97
N ARG A 157 20.42 -31.11 -2.20
CA ARG A 157 21.24 -31.65 -3.31
C ARG A 157 22.59 -30.96 -3.43
N ASN A 158 22.69 -29.69 -3.03
CA ASN A 158 23.93 -28.90 -3.06
C ASN A 158 24.56 -28.80 -1.65
N LYS A 159 25.32 -29.82 -1.24
CA LYS A 159 26.21 -29.75 -0.06
C LYS A 159 27.55 -29.08 -0.37
N ASP A 160 27.88 -28.92 -1.65
CA ASP A 160 29.05 -28.19 -2.08
C ASP A 160 28.69 -26.71 -2.20
N ASN A 161 29.09 -25.99 -1.16
CA ASN A 161 29.09 -24.55 -0.98
C ASN A 161 29.78 -23.83 -2.17
N VAL A 162 29.20 -23.85 -3.36
CA VAL A 162 29.52 -22.84 -4.39
C VAL A 162 28.71 -21.62 -4.00
N PRO A 163 29.34 -20.54 -3.50
CA PRO A 163 28.63 -19.29 -3.31
C PRO A 163 28.12 -18.93 -4.71
N TYR A 164 26.81 -18.97 -4.92
CA TYR A 164 26.20 -18.71 -6.21
C TYR A 164 26.24 -17.19 -6.48
N GLY A 165 27.46 -16.66 -6.56
CA GLY A 165 27.81 -15.27 -6.79
C GLY A 165 27.80 -14.88 -8.27
N GLU A 166 27.43 -15.82 -9.16
CA GLU A 166 27.44 -15.59 -10.61
C GLU A 166 26.12 -15.89 -11.31
N TYR A 167 25.00 -16.03 -10.60
CA TYR A 167 23.69 -15.92 -11.27
C TYR A 167 23.35 -14.44 -11.44
N GLY A 168 23.95 -13.84 -12.47
CA GLY A 168 23.94 -12.41 -12.78
C GLY A 168 22.58 -11.78 -13.12
N GLY A 169 21.46 -12.38 -12.68
CA GLY A 169 20.10 -11.87 -12.84
C GLY A 169 19.54 -11.22 -11.57
N TRP A 170 19.70 -11.83 -10.39
CA TRP A 170 19.01 -11.35 -9.18
C TRP A 170 19.61 -10.09 -8.58
N HIS A 171 20.93 -9.87 -8.75
CA HIS A 171 21.58 -8.61 -8.42
C HIS A 171 21.05 -7.45 -9.26
N LYS A 172 20.56 -7.73 -10.48
CA LYS A 172 19.89 -6.71 -11.29
C LYS A 172 18.49 -6.42 -10.75
N ALA A 173 17.74 -7.43 -10.30
CA ALA A 173 16.45 -7.23 -9.63
C ALA A 173 16.55 -6.41 -8.33
N ALA A 174 17.68 -6.45 -7.63
CA ALA A 174 17.96 -5.57 -6.49
C ALA A 174 18.14 -4.08 -6.90
N LYS A 175 18.43 -3.79 -8.17
CA LYS A 175 18.48 -2.42 -8.73
C LYS A 175 17.10 -1.82 -9.01
N VAL A 176 16.02 -2.61 -8.89
CA VAL A 176 14.67 -2.07 -9.00
C VAL A 176 14.40 -1.20 -7.78
N ASP A 177 14.79 0.07 -7.86
CA ASP A 177 14.63 1.06 -6.79
C ASP A 177 13.15 1.49 -6.70
N SER A 178 12.33 0.61 -6.14
CA SER A 178 10.94 0.89 -5.80
C SER A 178 10.66 0.46 -4.36
N PRO A 179 10.35 1.40 -3.45
CA PRO A 179 9.98 1.07 -2.07
C PRO A 179 8.84 0.05 -1.99
N THR A 180 7.93 0.07 -2.97
CA THR A 180 6.82 -0.88 -3.07
C THR A 180 7.32 -2.30 -3.35
N VAL A 181 8.28 -2.46 -4.27
CA VAL A 181 8.89 -3.77 -4.59
C VAL A 181 9.68 -4.29 -3.40
N THR A 182 10.41 -3.43 -2.69
CA THR A 182 11.10 -3.81 -1.45
C THR A 182 10.14 -4.31 -0.37
N THR A 183 8.99 -3.67 -0.20
CA THR A 183 7.94 -4.15 0.72
C THR A 183 7.36 -5.49 0.26
N THR A 184 7.13 -5.67 -1.04
CA THR A 184 6.67 -6.94 -1.61
C THR A 184 7.65 -8.08 -1.32
N LEU A 185 8.96 -7.86 -1.52
CA LEU A 185 10.00 -8.85 -1.22
C LEU A 185 9.96 -9.30 0.25
N LYS A 186 9.88 -8.33 1.18
CA LYS A 186 9.78 -8.63 2.62
C LYS A 186 8.51 -9.39 2.97
N ASN A 187 7.36 -8.97 2.43
CA ASN A 187 6.09 -9.61 2.73
C ASN A 187 6.03 -11.04 2.20
N LEU A 188 6.55 -11.28 1.00
CA LEU A 188 6.64 -12.63 0.43
C LEU A 188 7.64 -13.49 1.20
N GLY A 189 8.79 -12.92 1.60
CA GLY A 189 9.76 -13.61 2.47
C GLY A 189 9.15 -14.04 3.80
N ALA A 190 8.40 -13.15 4.47
CA ALA A 190 7.67 -13.48 5.68
C ALA A 190 6.62 -14.59 5.45
N LEU A 191 5.94 -14.58 4.30
CA LEU A 191 5.00 -15.63 3.90
C LEU A 191 5.70 -16.99 3.72
N TYR A 192 6.87 -17.01 3.07
CA TYR A 192 7.69 -18.21 2.93
C TYR A 192 8.23 -18.75 4.25
N ARG A 193 8.63 -17.90 5.20
CA ARG A 193 8.97 -18.34 6.57
C ARG A 193 7.81 -19.08 7.22
N ARG A 194 6.59 -18.56 7.08
CA ARG A 194 5.38 -19.20 7.62
C ARG A 194 5.06 -20.55 6.96
N GLN A 195 5.49 -20.76 5.73
CA GLN A 195 5.38 -22.04 5.02
C GLN A 195 6.52 -23.01 5.34
N GLY A 196 7.53 -22.60 6.12
CA GLY A 196 8.73 -23.40 6.39
C GLY A 196 9.77 -23.37 5.26
N LYS A 197 9.61 -22.48 4.27
CA LYS A 197 10.54 -22.26 3.15
C LYS A 197 11.60 -21.23 3.53
N TYR A 198 12.49 -21.59 4.44
CA TYR A 198 13.43 -20.64 5.06
C TYR A 198 14.52 -20.14 4.08
N GLU A 199 14.96 -21.00 3.16
CA GLU A 199 15.99 -20.69 2.16
C GLU A 199 15.43 -19.72 1.10
N ALA A 200 14.18 -19.95 0.67
CA ALA A 200 13.47 -19.02 -0.20
C ALA A 200 13.27 -17.67 0.49
N ALA A 201 12.86 -17.67 1.76
CA ALA A 201 12.65 -16.45 2.54
C ALA A 201 13.94 -15.61 2.69
N GLU A 202 15.05 -16.26 3.04
CA GLU A 202 16.35 -15.60 3.17
C GLU A 202 16.78 -14.93 1.84
N THR A 203 16.59 -15.63 0.71
CA THR A 203 16.89 -15.11 -0.63
C THR A 203 16.16 -13.80 -0.92
N LEU A 204 14.86 -13.74 -0.60
CA LEU A 204 14.04 -12.55 -0.82
C LEU A 204 14.44 -11.39 0.11
N GLU A 205 14.76 -11.69 1.36
CA GLU A 205 15.15 -10.69 2.35
C GLU A 205 16.53 -10.10 2.06
N ASP A 206 17.49 -10.91 1.63
CA ASP A 206 18.81 -10.47 1.19
C ASP A 206 18.71 -9.54 -0.02
N CYS A 207 17.82 -9.86 -0.98
CA CYS A 207 17.53 -8.99 -2.11
C CYS A 207 16.98 -7.63 -1.64
N ALA A 208 16.03 -7.63 -0.70
CA ALA A 208 15.47 -6.40 -0.13
C ALA A 208 16.50 -5.57 0.69
N LEU A 209 17.51 -6.21 1.27
CA LEU A 209 18.60 -5.55 2.00
C LEU A 209 19.64 -4.93 1.08
N ARG A 210 19.99 -5.60 -0.03
CA ARG A 210 21.00 -5.14 -1.00
C ARG A 210 20.55 -3.90 -1.77
N SER A 211 19.28 -3.84 -2.19
CA SER A 211 18.68 -2.64 -2.80
C SER A 211 18.94 -1.37 -1.97
N ARG A 212 18.80 -1.44 -0.64
CA ARG A 212 19.08 -0.31 0.26
C ARG A 212 20.55 0.08 0.36
N LYS A 213 21.47 -0.88 0.26
CA LYS A 213 22.92 -0.62 0.33
C LYS A 213 23.42 0.02 -0.97
N GLU A 214 22.98 -0.47 -2.12
CA GLU A 214 23.34 0.09 -3.43
C GLU A 214 22.80 1.51 -3.62
N ALA A 215 21.54 1.77 -3.24
CA ALA A 215 20.96 3.12 -3.27
C ALA A 215 21.73 4.12 -2.39
N LYS A 216 22.18 3.69 -1.19
CA LYS A 216 22.98 4.52 -0.28
C LYS A 216 24.39 4.80 -0.83
N VAL A 217 25.00 3.81 -1.49
CA VAL A 217 26.31 3.97 -2.15
C VAL A 217 26.20 4.93 -3.34
N ALA A 218 25.14 4.81 -4.18
CA ALA A 218 24.89 5.73 -5.29
C ALA A 218 24.69 7.19 -4.81
N GLN A 219 23.98 7.40 -3.69
CA GLN A 219 23.78 8.73 -3.11
C GLN A 219 25.09 9.38 -2.61
N LEU A 220 25.99 8.58 -2.02
CA LEU A 220 27.29 9.04 -1.53
C LEU A 220 28.28 9.34 -2.67
N LEU A 221 28.20 8.60 -3.77
CA LEU A 221 29.05 8.83 -4.95
C LEU A 221 28.50 9.93 -5.87
N GLY A 222 27.19 10.20 -5.83
CA GLY A 222 26.53 11.25 -6.61
C GLY A 222 26.59 12.66 -6.01
N SER A 223 27.11 12.84 -4.79
CA SER A 223 27.19 14.14 -4.10
C SER A 223 28.48 14.93 -4.38
N GLY A 224 29.21 14.58 -5.46
CA GLY A 224 30.47 15.20 -5.88
C GLY A 224 30.36 16.41 -6.83
N GLY A 225 29.17 16.91 -7.16
CA GLY A 225 29.02 18.01 -8.11
C GLY A 225 27.86 18.96 -7.78
N GLU A 226 28.21 20.25 -7.68
CA GLU A 226 27.33 21.44 -7.73
C GLU A 226 26.72 21.99 -6.42
N ARG A 227 27.27 23.15 -6.02
CA ARG A 227 26.75 24.07 -5.01
C ARG A 227 25.64 24.95 -5.60
N ARG A 228 24.49 24.96 -4.90
CA ARG A 228 23.50 26.05 -4.67
C ARG A 228 23.04 26.94 -5.84
N SER A 229 21.72 26.94 -6.08
CA SER A 229 20.90 28.17 -5.99
C SER A 229 19.44 27.83 -5.67
N GLY A 230 18.83 28.60 -4.76
CA GLY A 230 17.54 28.28 -4.16
C GLY A 230 16.31 28.79 -4.93
N ARG A 231 15.16 28.16 -4.65
CA ARG A 231 13.85 28.82 -4.51
C ARG A 231 12.86 27.87 -3.84
N ASN A 232 12.31 28.33 -2.71
CA ASN A 232 11.19 27.73 -2.01
C ASN A 232 9.96 27.65 -2.94
N ALA A 233 9.46 26.44 -3.20
CA ALA A 233 8.09 26.20 -3.60
C ALA A 233 7.53 25.09 -2.70
N ARG A 234 6.92 25.49 -1.58
CA ARG A 234 6.07 24.62 -0.76
C ARG A 234 4.79 24.32 -1.55
N VAL A 235 4.82 23.29 -2.39
CA VAL A 235 3.60 22.61 -2.85
C VAL A 235 3.37 21.47 -1.87
N GLY A 236 2.41 21.65 -0.97
CA GLY A 236 2.02 20.63 0.00
C GLY A 236 1.41 19.44 -0.73
N SER A 237 2.18 18.36 -0.89
CA SER A 237 1.64 17.06 -1.23
C SER A 237 0.67 16.65 -0.12
N ARG A 238 -0.62 16.61 -0.47
CA ARG A 238 -1.70 16.06 0.35
C ARG A 238 -1.37 14.60 0.65
N GLU A 239 -0.78 14.36 1.82
CA GLU A 239 -0.53 13.03 2.35
C GLU A 239 -1.84 12.23 2.34
N SER A 240 -1.90 11.24 1.45
CA SER A 240 -2.93 10.20 1.48
C SER A 240 -2.61 9.26 2.64
N LEU A 241 -3.61 8.58 3.20
CA LEU A 241 -3.43 7.60 4.30
C LEU A 241 -2.41 6.50 3.96
N GLU A 242 -2.07 6.38 2.68
CA GLU A 242 -1.09 5.50 2.04
C GLU A 242 0.36 5.63 2.57
N SER A 243 0.70 6.65 3.36
CA SER A 243 2.06 6.85 3.93
C SER A 243 2.26 6.23 5.32
N MET A 244 1.25 5.57 5.88
CA MET A 244 1.41 4.85 7.14
C MET A 244 2.13 3.52 6.89
N GLN A 245 3.45 3.51 7.13
CA GLN A 245 4.15 2.30 7.55
C GLN A 245 3.57 1.90 8.90
N TYR A 246 2.57 1.02 8.87
CA TYR A 246 2.14 0.31 10.06
C TYR A 246 3.17 -0.79 10.32
N ASP A 247 3.87 -0.67 11.45
CA ASP A 247 4.75 -1.70 11.96
C ASP A 247 4.02 -3.04 11.97
N GLN A 248 4.63 -4.04 11.33
CA GLN A 248 4.08 -5.38 11.10
C GLN A 248 4.07 -6.27 12.36
N ASP A 249 4.24 -5.70 13.55
CA ASP A 249 4.52 -6.45 14.79
C ASP A 249 3.30 -6.72 15.69
N GLU A 250 2.07 -6.65 15.16
CA GLU A 250 0.86 -7.04 15.90
C GLU A 250 0.25 -8.36 15.41
N CYS A 251 1.08 -9.40 15.23
CA CYS A 251 0.60 -10.77 15.04
C CYS A 251 0.85 -11.68 16.25
N ALA A 252 1.33 -11.16 17.39
CA ALA A 252 1.74 -11.96 18.54
C ALA A 252 0.91 -11.79 19.84
N ALA A 253 -0.14 -10.97 19.90
CA ALA A 253 -0.84 -10.68 21.16
C ALA A 253 -2.36 -10.81 21.08
N LEU A 254 -2.86 -12.00 20.73
CA LEU A 254 -4.25 -12.39 21.00
C LEU A 254 -4.32 -13.59 21.94
N SER A 255 -3.92 -13.35 23.19
CA SER A 255 -4.44 -14.09 24.34
C SER A 255 -4.33 -13.18 25.56
N TYR A 256 -5.46 -12.66 26.04
CA TYR A 256 -5.84 -12.52 27.44
C TYR A 256 -7.13 -11.69 27.51
N VAL A 257 -8.23 -12.41 27.70
CA VAL A 257 -9.52 -11.83 28.08
C VAL A 257 -9.40 -11.30 29.50
N GLN A 258 -9.57 -10.00 29.69
CA GLN A 258 -9.94 -9.43 30.99
C GLN A 258 -11.13 -8.49 30.83
N ARG A 259 -12.25 -8.88 31.45
CA ARG A 259 -13.40 -8.01 31.72
C ARG A 259 -13.04 -7.02 32.82
N THR A 260 -13.42 -5.76 32.66
CA THR A 260 -13.74 -4.84 33.77
C THR A 260 -14.84 -3.83 33.35
N PRO A 261 -15.54 -3.20 34.32
CA PRO A 261 -16.91 -2.72 34.12
C PRO A 261 -17.04 -1.21 33.82
N SER A 262 -18.23 -0.90 33.30
CA SER A 262 -18.97 0.37 33.26
C SER A 262 -18.33 1.62 33.87
N GLY A 263 -18.25 2.68 33.05
CA GLY A 263 -18.06 4.06 33.48
C GLY A 263 -18.39 5.02 32.33
N THR A 264 -19.58 5.60 32.34
CA THR A 264 -20.06 6.62 31.41
C THR A 264 -19.37 7.96 31.65
N LEU A 265 -18.76 8.53 30.61
CA LEU A 265 -18.43 9.96 30.54
C LEU A 265 -18.87 10.49 29.17
N GLU A 266 -20.10 10.97 29.11
CA GLU A 266 -20.59 11.80 28.01
C GLU A 266 -19.87 13.15 28.03
N THR A 267 -19.04 13.40 27.01
CA THR A 267 -18.52 14.74 26.74
C THR A 267 -19.23 15.32 25.52
N LYS A 268 -19.86 16.49 25.71
CA LYS A 268 -20.64 17.26 24.73
C LYS A 268 -19.78 17.75 23.56
N GLN A 269 -19.39 16.85 22.66
CA GLN A 269 -18.68 17.15 21.39
C GLN A 269 -19.60 17.13 20.16
N GLY A 270 -20.92 16.97 20.33
CA GLY A 270 -21.89 16.77 19.25
C GLY A 270 -22.19 18.01 18.38
N GLY A 271 -22.03 19.23 18.90
CA GLY A 271 -22.53 20.43 18.23
C GLY A 271 -21.84 20.78 16.90
N LEU A 272 -20.51 20.71 16.83
CA LEU A 272 -19.77 21.05 15.60
C LEU A 272 -19.76 19.90 14.60
N LYS A 273 -19.61 18.66 15.09
CA LYS A 273 -19.57 17.45 14.25
C LYS A 273 -20.88 17.30 13.48
N THR A 274 -22.03 17.37 14.16
CA THR A 274 -23.34 17.22 13.53
C THR A 274 -23.62 18.33 12.52
N LYS A 275 -23.19 19.58 12.80
CA LYS A 275 -23.31 20.69 11.85
C LYS A 275 -22.46 20.48 10.59
N ILE A 276 -21.22 20.03 10.71
CA ILE A 276 -20.35 19.75 9.55
C ILE A 276 -20.93 18.62 8.70
N PHE A 277 -21.40 17.54 9.34
CA PHE A 277 -21.97 16.39 8.62
C PHE A 277 -23.26 16.78 7.88
N SER A 278 -24.15 17.53 8.53
CA SER A 278 -25.39 18.03 7.91
C SER A 278 -25.11 18.96 6.72
N VAL A 279 -24.17 19.91 6.86
CA VAL A 279 -23.79 20.83 5.76
C VAL A 279 -23.15 20.11 4.57
N LEU A 280 -22.54 18.94 4.80
CA LEU A 280 -21.90 18.15 3.76
C LEU A 280 -22.84 17.06 3.18
N GLY A 281 -24.10 17.03 3.60
CA GLY A 281 -25.11 16.07 3.13
C GLY A 281 -24.85 14.64 3.61
N ILE A 282 -24.22 14.47 4.77
CA ILE A 282 -23.89 13.17 5.36
C ILE A 282 -24.87 12.88 6.50
N ASN A 283 -25.79 11.94 6.29
CA ASN A 283 -26.68 11.45 7.34
C ASN A 283 -25.95 10.35 8.15
N GLN A 284 -25.97 10.46 9.48
CA GLN A 284 -25.39 9.49 10.41
C GLN A 284 -26.29 8.26 10.55
#